data_AF-A0A7S2DZT6-F1
#
_entry.id   AF-A0A7S2DZT6-F1
#
_cell.length_a   1.000
_cell.length_b   1.000
_cell.length_c   1.000
_cell.angle_alpha   90.00
_cell.angle_beta   90.00
_cell.angle_gamma   90.00
#
_symmetry.space_group_name_H-M   'P 1'
#
loop_
_entity.id
_entity.type
_entity.pdbx_description
1 polymer ?
#
loop_
_entity_poly.entity_id
_entity_poly.type
_entity_poly.pdbx_seq_one_letter_code
_entity_poly.pdbx_strand_id
1 'polypeptide(L)'
;RRELPTSKVKKPSDLDKQTYSTTSPNNTSIQSAYTTNKQNEYANWVVIYGFTSPSQHKTILHRFETYGTILQRHYKSDDVSNFICVKYESFLQAEKALCQHGTFL
;
A
#
# COMPACT_ATOMS: atom_id res chain seq x y z
N ARG A 1 7.82 -1.13 -57.51
CA ARG A 1 7.73 0.34 -57.61
C ARG A 1 6.30 0.70 -58.07
N ARG A 2 5.42 1.08 -57.14
CA ARG A 2 4.13 1.76 -57.38
C ARG A 2 3.94 2.72 -56.21
N GLU A 3 3.68 3.98 -56.52
CA GLU A 3 3.69 5.13 -55.61
C GLU A 3 2.33 5.39 -54.95
N LEU A 4 2.35 6.22 -53.89
CA LEU A 4 1.22 6.74 -53.10
C LEU A 4 0.18 7.51 -53.94
N PRO A 5 -0.98 7.77 -53.34
CA PRO A 5 -1.33 9.19 -53.13
C PRO A 5 -1.71 9.54 -51.68
N THR A 6 -1.20 10.68 -51.24
CA THR A 6 -1.49 11.38 -49.99
C THR A 6 -2.80 12.16 -50.08
N SER A 7 -3.70 11.96 -49.11
CA SER A 7 -4.89 12.78 -48.94
C SER A 7 -4.72 13.81 -47.81
N LYS A 8 -5.21 15.02 -48.13
CA LYS A 8 -4.89 16.32 -47.58
C LYS A 8 -5.57 16.66 -46.24
N VAL A 9 -4.87 17.51 -45.50
CA VAL A 9 -5.26 18.29 -44.31
C VAL A 9 -6.55 19.12 -44.51
N LYS A 10 -7.37 19.24 -43.45
CA LYS A 10 -8.25 20.40 -43.21
C LYS A 10 -8.36 20.69 -41.70
N LYS A 11 -7.72 21.77 -41.25
CA LYS A 11 -8.13 22.57 -40.08
C LYS A 11 -9.26 23.51 -40.53
N PRO A 12 -10.17 23.88 -39.62
CA PRO A 12 -10.36 25.29 -39.35
C PRO A 12 -10.33 25.61 -37.85
N SER A 13 -9.85 26.81 -37.60
CA SER A 13 -9.68 27.49 -36.33
C SER A 13 -10.96 28.22 -35.88
N ASP A 14 -10.90 28.59 -34.60
CA ASP A 14 -11.39 29.84 -34.00
C ASP A 14 -12.65 29.82 -33.13
N LEU A 15 -12.39 30.36 -31.93
CA LEU A 15 -13.25 31.19 -31.07
C LEU A 15 -14.58 30.59 -30.60
N ASP A 16 -14.60 30.24 -29.31
CA ASP A 16 -15.44 31.04 -28.40
C ASP A 16 -14.75 31.22 -27.04
N LYS A 17 -14.52 32.49 -26.72
CA LYS A 17 -14.14 32.98 -25.40
C LYS A 17 -15.44 33.16 -24.61
N GLN A 18 -15.59 32.49 -23.48
CA GLN A 18 -16.44 33.02 -22.40
C GLN A 18 -15.67 33.03 -21.08
N THR A 19 -15.30 34.26 -20.73
CA THR A 19 -14.79 34.70 -19.44
C THR A 19 -16.00 35.06 -18.57
N TYR A 20 -16.15 34.43 -17.41
CA TYR A 20 -16.83 35.04 -16.26
C TYR A 20 -16.10 34.68 -14.95
N SER A 21 -15.34 35.67 -14.48
CA SER A 21 -15.19 36.18 -13.12
C SER A 21 -15.14 35.22 -11.91
N THR A 22 -13.93 35.10 -11.37
CA THR A 22 -13.55 35.45 -9.99
C THR A 22 -14.45 35.00 -8.82
N THR A 23 -14.01 33.99 -8.09
CA THR A 23 -14.18 33.94 -6.63
C THR A 23 -12.88 33.47 -5.98
N SER A 24 -12.50 34.21 -4.94
CA SER A 24 -11.26 34.23 -4.17
C SER A 24 -10.79 32.89 -3.57
N PRO A 25 -9.53 32.84 -3.09
CA PRO A 25 -8.76 31.61 -2.95
C PRO A 25 -9.07 30.92 -1.62
N ASN A 26 -9.58 29.69 -1.68
CA ASN A 26 -9.47 28.80 -0.54
C ASN A 26 -8.07 28.20 -0.55
N ASN A 27 -7.22 28.86 0.22
CA ASN A 27 -5.93 28.42 0.68
C ASN A 27 -6.14 27.15 1.54
N THR A 28 -6.38 26.00 0.90
CA THR A 28 -6.30 24.71 1.59
C THR A 28 -4.82 24.44 1.78
N SER A 29 -4.36 24.87 2.94
CA SER A 29 -3.04 24.62 3.50
C SER A 29 -2.46 23.28 3.06
N ILE A 30 -1.32 23.34 2.38
CA ILE A 30 -0.38 22.24 2.22
C ILE A 30 0.10 21.89 3.63
N GLN A 31 -0.68 21.09 4.35
CA GLN A 31 -0.33 20.49 5.63
C GLN A 31 -0.16 18.99 5.43
N SER A 32 0.88 18.60 4.71
CA SER A 32 1.31 17.20 4.64
C SER A 32 2.82 17.09 4.41
N ALA A 33 3.60 17.98 5.02
CA ALA A 33 5.06 17.93 5.00
C ALA A 33 5.68 17.38 6.30
N TYR A 34 4.88 16.92 7.28
CA TYR A 34 5.39 16.50 8.60
C TYR A 34 4.94 15.12 9.10
N THR A 35 4.25 14.32 8.29
CA THR A 35 3.90 12.92 8.63
C THR A 35 4.73 11.87 7.89
N THR A 36 5.52 12.27 6.88
CA THR A 36 6.11 11.31 5.93
C THR A 36 7.35 10.58 6.45
N ASN A 37 8.06 11.11 7.46
CA ASN A 37 9.31 10.48 7.92
C ASN A 37 9.16 9.46 9.05
N LYS A 38 8.12 9.54 9.89
CA LYS A 38 7.89 8.56 10.98
C LYS A 38 6.97 7.39 10.59
N GLN A 39 6.13 7.55 9.58
CA GLN A 39 5.24 6.48 9.13
C GLN A 39 6.01 5.27 8.55
N ASN A 40 7.25 5.48 8.09
CA ASN A 40 8.04 4.42 7.48
C ASN A 40 8.68 3.45 8.49
N GLU A 41 8.81 3.84 9.76
CA GLU A 41 9.46 2.99 10.78
C GLU A 41 8.66 1.68 11.03
N TYR A 42 7.34 1.76 10.88
CA TYR A 42 6.42 0.65 11.10
C TYR A 42 5.94 -0.01 9.82
N ALA A 43 6.34 0.47 8.64
CA ALA A 43 5.80 0.02 7.36
C ALA A 43 6.06 -1.48 7.09
N ASN A 44 7.09 -2.05 7.70
CA ASN A 44 7.45 -3.46 7.54
C ASN A 44 6.93 -4.35 8.69
N TRP A 45 6.24 -3.77 9.67
CA TRP A 45 5.68 -4.52 10.79
C TRP A 45 4.27 -5.01 10.47
N VAL A 46 4.01 -6.27 10.79
CA VAL A 46 2.70 -6.91 10.65
C VAL A 46 2.34 -7.55 11.98
N VAL A 47 1.10 -7.32 12.42
CA VAL A 47 0.53 -7.98 13.60
C VAL A 47 -0.43 -9.06 13.12
N ILE A 48 -0.10 -10.30 13.44
CA ILE A 48 -0.89 -11.49 13.13
C ILE A 48 -1.64 -11.85 14.40
N TYR A 49 -2.96 -12.01 14.34
CA TYR A 49 -3.77 -12.29 15.53
C TYR A 49 -4.96 -13.19 15.21
N GLY A 50 -5.61 -13.70 16.26
CA GLY A 50 -6.87 -14.45 16.16
C GLY A 50 -6.74 -15.96 16.34
N PHE A 51 -5.55 -16.48 16.65
CA PHE A 51 -5.35 -17.88 16.99
C PHE A 51 -5.59 -18.14 18.48
N THR A 52 -6.10 -19.34 18.80
CA THR A 52 -6.56 -19.71 20.14
C THR A 52 -5.71 -20.79 20.80
N SER A 53 -4.81 -21.43 20.03
CA SER A 53 -3.95 -22.50 20.54
C SER A 53 -2.46 -22.27 20.24
N PRO A 54 -1.56 -22.72 21.12
CA PRO A 54 -0.11 -22.69 20.86
C PRO A 54 0.30 -23.46 19.59
N SER A 55 -0.45 -24.48 19.22
CA SER A 55 -0.22 -25.26 17.99
C SER A 55 -0.49 -24.43 16.72
N GLN A 56 -1.53 -23.59 16.74
CA GLN A 56 -1.84 -22.66 15.65
C GLN A 56 -0.75 -21.60 15.52
N HIS A 57 -0.17 -21.12 16.62
CA HIS A 57 0.91 -20.14 16.59
C HIS A 57 2.08 -20.58 15.69
N LYS A 58 2.59 -21.82 15.88
CA LYS A 58 3.70 -22.35 15.06
C LYS A 58 3.31 -22.49 13.59
N THR A 59 2.10 -22.99 13.33
CA THR A 59 1.60 -23.22 11.97
C THR A 59 1.41 -21.91 11.20
N ILE A 60 0.81 -20.90 11.85
CA ILE A 60 0.60 -19.57 11.29
C ILE A 60 1.96 -18.91 11.04
N LEU A 61 2.87 -18.96 12.01
CA LEU A 61 4.20 -18.38 11.84
C LEU A 61 4.94 -18.99 10.64
N HIS A 62 4.96 -20.32 10.52
CA HIS A 62 5.58 -21.00 9.38
C HIS A 62 4.93 -20.61 8.05
N ARG A 63 3.62 -20.39 8.02
CA ARG A 63 2.96 -19.89 6.81
C ARG A 63 3.33 -18.44 6.51
N PHE A 64 3.42 -17.58 7.51
CA PHE A 64 3.82 -16.18 7.31
C PHE A 64 5.29 -16.00 6.90
N GLU A 65 6.17 -16.95 7.24
CA GLU A 65 7.53 -17.05 6.70
C GLU A 65 7.57 -17.26 5.17
N THR A 66 6.50 -17.79 4.56
CA THR A 66 6.44 -17.97 3.10
C THR A 66 6.22 -16.68 2.32
N TYR A 67 5.73 -15.62 2.99
CA TYR A 67 5.46 -14.33 2.35
C TYR A 67 6.71 -13.42 2.25
N GLY A 68 7.78 -13.76 2.98
CA GLY A 68 9.03 -13.02 2.94
C GLY A 68 9.98 -13.31 4.11
N THR A 69 11.14 -12.67 4.07
CA THR A 69 12.16 -12.76 5.11
C THR A 69 11.73 -12.01 6.36
N ILE A 70 11.58 -12.72 7.49
CA ILE A 70 11.26 -12.11 8.79
C ILE A 70 12.57 -11.77 9.52
N LEU A 71 12.80 -10.48 9.78
CA LEU A 71 13.97 -9.97 10.50
C LEU A 71 13.81 -10.04 12.01
N GLN A 72 12.60 -9.81 12.52
CA GLN A 72 12.33 -9.74 13.95
C GLN A 72 10.94 -10.29 14.27
N ARG A 73 10.81 -10.92 15.44
CA ARG A 73 9.57 -11.50 15.95
C ARG A 73 9.39 -11.05 17.38
N HIS A 74 8.20 -10.56 17.71
CA HIS A 74 7.76 -10.32 19.08
C HIS A 74 6.48 -11.09 19.32
N TYR A 75 6.51 -11.97 20.30
CA TYR A 75 5.33 -12.59 20.87
C TYR A 75 5.47 -12.51 22.39
N LYS A 76 4.34 -12.43 23.11
CA LYS A 76 4.37 -12.50 24.56
C LYS A 76 4.79 -13.92 24.94
N SER A 77 5.77 -14.07 25.83
CA SER A 77 6.25 -15.39 26.28
C SER A 77 5.20 -16.19 27.07
N ASP A 78 4.07 -15.57 27.38
CA ASP A 78 2.97 -16.25 28.03
C ASP A 78 2.23 -17.08 26.98
N ASP A 79 2.01 -18.37 27.24
CA ASP A 79 1.31 -19.35 26.39
C ASP A 79 -0.14 -18.97 26.01
N VAL A 80 -0.59 -17.78 26.40
CA VAL A 80 -1.95 -17.23 26.23
C VAL A 80 -1.99 -16.10 25.19
N SER A 81 -0.86 -15.73 24.57
CA SER A 81 -0.88 -14.66 23.56
C SER A 81 -1.58 -15.13 22.28
N ASN A 82 -2.58 -14.37 21.84
CA ASN A 82 -3.32 -14.60 20.61
C ASN A 82 -2.81 -13.74 19.44
N PHE A 83 -1.61 -13.16 19.57
CA PHE A 83 -1.00 -12.34 18.54
C PHE A 83 0.52 -12.54 18.43
N ILE A 84 1.07 -12.27 17.25
CA ILE A 84 2.50 -12.25 16.94
C ILE A 84 2.77 -10.99 16.13
N CYS A 85 3.77 -10.22 16.53
CA CYS A 85 4.28 -9.13 15.72
C CYS A 85 5.51 -9.62 14.94
N VAL A 86 5.51 -9.44 13.62
CA VAL A 86 6.63 -9.81 12.76
C VAL A 86 7.10 -8.60 11.97
N LYS A 87 8.41 -8.45 11.82
CA LYS A 87 9.03 -7.43 10.97
C LYS A 87 9.58 -8.09 9.72
N TYR A 88 9.09 -7.69 8.56
CA TYR A 88 9.61 -8.13 7.27
C TYR A 88 10.82 -7.31 6.83
N GLU A 89 11.58 -7.86 5.89
CA GLU A 89 12.72 -7.19 5.27
C GLU A 89 12.30 -6.03 4.37
N SER A 90 11.16 -6.17 3.67
CA SER A 90 10.65 -5.14 2.76
C SER A 90 9.15 -4.88 2.93
N PHE A 91 8.73 -3.68 2.52
CA PHE A 91 7.33 -3.26 2.53
C PHE A 91 6.43 -4.21 1.71
N LEU A 92 6.89 -4.62 0.52
CA LEU A 92 6.12 -5.52 -0.34
C LEU A 92 5.86 -6.89 0.31
N GLN A 93 6.79 -7.40 1.12
CA GLN A 93 6.59 -8.65 1.87
C GLN A 93 5.53 -8.46 2.97
N ALA A 94 5.55 -7.32 3.66
CA ALA A 94 4.53 -6.97 4.65
C ALA A 94 3.14 -6.84 4.00
N GLU A 95 3.03 -6.17 2.86
CA GLU A 95 1.76 -6.07 2.12
C GLU A 95 1.21 -7.44 1.69
N LYS A 96 2.07 -8.34 1.18
CA LYS A 96 1.67 -9.72 0.83
C LYS A 96 1.06 -10.45 2.02
N ALA A 97 1.67 -10.31 3.19
CA ALA A 97 1.17 -10.90 4.43
C ALA A 97 -0.18 -10.28 4.85
N LEU A 98 -0.35 -8.96 4.70
CA LEU A 98 -1.60 -8.26 5.00
C LEU A 98 -2.75 -8.68 4.09
N CYS A 99 -2.49 -9.01 2.82
CA CYS A 99 -3.51 -9.54 1.91
C CYS A 99 -4.14 -10.87 2.39
N GLN A 100 -3.55 -11.54 3.38
CA GLN A 100 -4.07 -12.78 3.95
C GLN A 100 -5.01 -12.55 5.15
N HIS A 101 -5.31 -11.29 5.49
CA HIS A 101 -6.26 -10.98 6.54
C HIS A 101 -7.60 -11.70 6.29
N GLY A 102 -8.13 -12.38 7.33
CA GLY A 102 -9.37 -13.15 7.25
C GLY A 102 -9.29 -14.47 6.47
N THR A 103 -8.11 -14.88 5.98
CA THR A 103 -7.96 -16.13 5.19
C THR A 103 -7.72 -17.36 6.08
N PHE A 104 -7.34 -17.17 7.34
CA PHE A 104 -6.98 -18.24 8.27
C PHE A 104 -8.07 -18.44 9.32
N LEU A 105 -8.50 -19.69 9.51
CA LEU A 105 -9.38 -20.18 10.57
C LEU A 105 -8.69 -21.32 11.31
#